data_AF-A0A3C1EPA0-F1
#
_entry.id   AF-A0A3C1EPA0-F1
#
_cell.length_a   1.000
_cell.length_b   1.000
_cell.length_c   1.000
_cell.angle_alpha   90.00
_cell.angle_beta   90.00
_cell.angle_gamma   90.00
#
_symmetry.space_group_name_H-M   'P 1'
#
loop_
_entity.id
_entity.type
_entity.pdbx_description
1 polymer ?
#
loop_
_entity_poly.entity_id
_entity_poly.type
_entity_poly.pdbx_seq_one_letter_code
_entity_poly.pdbx_strand_id
1 'polypeptide(L)'
;MEFLLRVCTRRNLVIAAATVAAVLAAERLQQYPRQWVQRWLYPPQKSASAGGDEIMALKERRESAQLRRRYLKLMDLLRQAQAQGFSVEILRRKADVALTLNDARNRAAAVKILVEVEMKIPRPKVQYIPLYPDDEEEEIPPDIPGRRVRKARR
;
A
#
# COMPACT_ATOMS: atom_id res chain seq x y z
N MET A 1 62.48 27.82 -25.58
CA MET A 1 62.03 27.90 -24.17
C MET A 1 61.81 29.34 -23.71
N GLU A 2 62.65 30.31 -24.09
CA GLU A 2 62.53 31.70 -23.63
C GLU A 2 61.30 32.46 -24.15
N PHE A 3 60.79 32.13 -25.34
CA PHE A 3 59.61 32.77 -25.92
C PHE A 3 58.33 32.47 -25.12
N LEU A 4 58.17 31.23 -24.64
CA LEU A 4 57.03 30.83 -23.81
C LEU A 4 57.04 31.52 -22.45
N LEU A 5 58.22 31.74 -21.86
CA LEU A 5 58.36 32.47 -20.59
C LEU A 5 58.11 33.98 -20.74
N ARG A 6 58.40 34.58 -21.91
CA ARG A 6 58.03 35.97 -22.22
C ARG A 6 56.53 36.16 -22.45
N VAL A 7 55.85 35.14 -22.98
CA VAL A 7 54.41 35.19 -23.23
C VAL A 7 53.60 34.87 -21.96
N CYS A 8 54.10 34.01 -21.07
CA CYS A 8 53.48 33.63 -19.80
C CYS A 8 53.68 34.68 -18.67
N THR A 9 53.48 35.96 -18.97
CA THR A 9 53.38 36.98 -17.92
C THR A 9 51.99 36.94 -17.29
N ARG A 10 51.90 37.28 -15.98
CA ARG A 10 50.60 37.33 -15.26
C ARG A 10 49.56 38.17 -16.01
N ARG A 11 49.99 39.26 -16.66
CA ARG A 11 49.12 40.15 -17.45
C ARG A 11 48.51 39.43 -18.67
N ASN A 12 49.31 38.67 -19.42
CA ASN A 12 48.82 37.94 -20.59
C ASN A 12 47.88 36.80 -20.19
N LEU A 13 48.13 36.13 -19.06
CA LEU A 13 47.23 35.12 -18.52
C LEU A 13 45.89 35.72 -18.07
N VAL A 14 45.89 36.91 -17.46
CA VAL A 14 44.66 37.62 -17.09
C VAL A 14 43.86 38.03 -18.32
N ILE A 15 44.53 38.53 -19.38
CA ILE A 15 43.88 38.89 -20.64
C ILE A 15 43.28 37.65 -21.31
N ALA A 16 44.05 36.56 -21.39
CA ALA A 16 43.56 35.30 -21.94
C ALA A 16 42.34 34.78 -21.14
N ALA A 17 42.42 34.76 -19.81
CA ALA A 17 41.31 34.35 -18.96
C ALA A 17 40.07 35.24 -19.14
N ALA A 18 40.25 36.56 -19.25
CA ALA A 18 39.16 37.50 -19.50
C ALA A 18 38.50 37.26 -20.86
N THR A 19 39.28 36.99 -21.91
CA THR A 19 38.74 36.69 -23.24
C THR A 19 37.99 35.36 -23.27
N VAL A 20 38.51 34.31 -22.63
CA VAL A 20 37.83 33.01 -22.52
C VAL A 20 36.53 33.15 -21.71
N ALA A 21 36.56 33.90 -20.61
CA ALA A 21 35.36 34.18 -19.82
C ALA A 21 34.31 34.96 -20.62
N ALA A 22 34.73 35.93 -21.44
CA ALA A 22 33.84 36.70 -22.30
C ALA A 22 33.19 35.84 -23.39
N VAL A 23 33.94 34.93 -24.02
CA VAL A 23 33.41 33.99 -25.02
C VAL A 23 32.39 33.04 -24.39
N LEU A 24 32.71 32.46 -23.23
CA LEU A 24 31.79 31.58 -22.50
C LEU A 24 30.51 32.31 -22.04
N ALA A 25 30.63 33.57 -21.64
CA ALA A 25 29.48 34.40 -21.29
C ALA A 25 28.60 34.70 -22.51
N ALA A 26 29.21 35.01 -23.65
CA ALA A 26 28.50 35.25 -24.91
C ALA A 26 27.74 34.00 -25.40
N GLU A 27 28.36 32.82 -25.33
CA GLU A 27 27.69 31.56 -25.66
C GLU A 27 26.49 31.28 -24.74
N ARG A 28 26.64 31.48 -23.43
CA ARG A 28 25.53 31.32 -22.47
C ARG A 28 24.38 32.30 -22.73
N LEU A 29 24.69 33.55 -23.08
CA LEU A 29 23.69 34.56 -23.43
C LEU A 29 22.92 34.19 -24.71
N GLN A 30 23.56 33.53 -25.68
CA GLN A 30 22.88 33.06 -26.89
C GLN A 30 22.02 31.80 -26.66
N GLN A 31 22.40 30.94 -25.71
CA GLN A 31 21.63 29.75 -25.36
C GLN A 31 20.36 30.07 -24.58
N TYR A 32 20.38 31.16 -23.79
CA TYR A 32 19.24 31.57 -22.96
C TYR A 32 17.93 31.83 -23.75
N PRO A 33 17.89 32.62 -24.83
CA PRO A 33 16.66 32.85 -25.59
C PRO A 33 16.17 31.57 -26.26
N ARG A 34 17.07 30.71 -26.75
CA ARG A 34 16.70 29.41 -27.36
C ARG A 34 16.04 28.48 -26.35
N GLN A 35 16.61 28.36 -25.15
CA GLN A 35 16.03 27.55 -24.07
C GLN A 35 14.73 28.14 -23.55
N TRP A 36 14.62 29.47 -23.49
CA TRP A 36 13.39 30.15 -23.08
C TRP A 36 12.25 29.89 -24.07
N VAL A 37 12.50 30.05 -25.38
CA VAL A 37 11.52 29.74 -26.44
C VAL A 37 11.13 28.27 -26.42
N GLN A 38 12.08 27.34 -26.26
CA GLN A 38 11.79 25.92 -26.14
C GLN A 38 10.93 25.58 -24.91
N ARG A 39 11.23 26.17 -23.75
CA ARG A 39 10.42 25.98 -22.52
C ARG A 39 9.05 26.63 -22.61
N TRP A 40 8.88 27.66 -23.43
CA TRP A 40 7.60 28.33 -23.63
C TRP A 40 6.70 27.55 -24.60
N LEU A 41 7.26 27.08 -25.73
CA LEU A 41 6.55 26.25 -26.72
C LEU A 41 6.28 24.83 -26.21
N TYR A 42 7.23 24.28 -25.46
CA TYR A 42 7.15 22.95 -24.87
C TYR A 42 7.42 23.10 -23.37
N PRO A 43 6.42 23.56 -22.59
CA PRO A 43 6.56 23.57 -21.15
C PRO A 43 6.92 22.16 -20.71
N PRO A 44 7.93 22.00 -19.83
CA PRO A 44 8.31 20.68 -19.35
C PRO A 44 7.06 20.05 -18.77
N GLN A 45 6.55 19.02 -19.43
CA GLN A 45 5.47 18.21 -18.90
C GLN A 45 6.03 17.64 -17.61
N LYS A 46 5.61 18.23 -16.48
CA LYS A 46 5.87 17.64 -15.18
C LYS A 46 5.27 16.25 -15.29
N SER A 47 6.11 15.23 -15.27
CA SER A 47 5.73 13.82 -15.36
C SER A 47 4.79 13.39 -14.21
N ALA A 48 4.50 14.27 -13.26
CA ALA A 48 3.27 14.25 -12.47
C ALA A 48 2.08 14.67 -13.36
N SER A 49 1.68 13.76 -14.25
CA SER A 49 0.42 13.85 -14.97
C SER A 49 -0.72 14.14 -13.98
N ALA A 50 -1.63 15.05 -14.33
CA ALA A 50 -2.79 15.39 -13.51
C ALA A 50 -3.61 14.16 -13.03
N GLY A 51 -3.49 13.01 -13.71
CA GLY A 51 -4.12 11.76 -13.30
C GLY A 51 -3.31 10.91 -12.29
N GLY A 52 -1.98 11.03 -12.23
CA GLY A 52 -1.15 10.16 -11.38
C GLY A 52 -1.40 10.38 -9.88
N ASP A 53 -1.42 11.65 -9.47
CA ASP A 53 -1.69 12.03 -8.07
C ASP A 53 -3.15 11.74 -7.70
N GLU A 54 -4.09 11.95 -8.61
CA GLU A 54 -5.50 11.60 -8.44
C GLU A 54 -5.70 10.09 -8.26
N ILE A 55 -5.04 9.26 -9.07
CA ILE A 55 -5.08 7.80 -8.96
C ILE A 55 -4.51 7.34 -7.62
N MET A 56 -3.38 7.91 -7.20
CA MET A 56 -2.77 7.59 -5.90
C MET A 56 -3.67 8.01 -4.74
N ALA A 57 -4.29 9.19 -4.82
CA ALA A 57 -5.25 9.65 -3.82
C ALA A 57 -6.51 8.78 -3.78
N LEU A 58 -7.03 8.35 -4.93
CA LEU A 58 -8.19 7.45 -5.01
C LEU A 58 -7.87 6.07 -4.42
N LYS A 59 -6.68 5.53 -4.71
CA LYS A 59 -6.20 4.27 -4.12
C LYS A 59 -6.13 4.38 -2.59
N GLU A 60 -5.54 5.46 -2.09
CA GLU A 60 -5.41 5.71 -0.65
C GLU A 60 -6.78 5.81 0.03
N ARG A 61 -7.73 6.52 -0.57
CA ARG A 61 -9.12 6.60 -0.08
C ARG A 61 -9.79 5.23 -0.02
N ARG A 62 -9.61 4.39 -1.05
CA ARG A 62 -10.19 3.04 -1.09
C ARG A 62 -9.62 2.15 0.01
N GLU A 63 -8.30 2.15 0.18
CA GLU A 63 -7.63 1.35 1.22
C GLU A 63 -8.02 1.80 2.63
N SER A 64 -8.07 3.11 2.87
CA SER A 64 -8.56 3.65 4.14
C SER A 64 -10.02 3.28 4.41
N ALA A 65 -10.89 3.33 3.39
CA ALA A 65 -12.28 2.94 3.53
C ALA A 65 -12.43 1.44 3.86
N GLN A 66 -11.59 0.57 3.28
CA GLN A 66 -11.58 -0.85 3.60
C GLN A 66 -11.22 -1.12 5.07
N LEU A 67 -10.18 -0.45 5.58
CA LEU A 67 -9.79 -0.56 6.99
C LEU A 67 -10.91 -0.10 7.92
N ARG A 68 -11.54 1.05 7.64
CA ARG A 68 -12.69 1.55 8.42
C ARG A 68 -13.87 0.58 8.41
N ARG A 69 -14.21 0.01 7.25
CA ARG A 69 -15.27 -1.01 7.15
C ARG A 69 -14.96 -2.24 8.02
N ARG A 70 -13.70 -2.69 8.02
CA ARG A 70 -13.27 -3.82 8.86
C ARG A 70 -13.37 -3.48 10.35
N TYR A 71 -12.93 -2.29 10.74
CA TYR A 71 -13.05 -1.80 12.12
C TYR A 71 -14.52 -1.78 12.57
N LEU A 72 -15.44 -1.26 11.76
CA LEU A 72 -16.88 -1.22 12.10
C LEU A 72 -17.45 -2.62 12.33
N LYS A 73 -17.18 -3.57 11.42
CA LYS A 73 -17.58 -4.97 11.60
C LYS A 73 -17.03 -5.57 12.89
N LEU A 74 -15.78 -5.26 13.22
CA LEU A 74 -15.13 -5.73 14.44
C LEU A 74 -15.79 -5.12 15.69
N MET A 75 -16.15 -3.83 15.65
CA MET A 75 -16.89 -3.19 16.74
C MET A 75 -18.26 -3.84 16.98
N ASP A 76 -18.96 -4.24 15.91
CA ASP A 76 -20.22 -4.96 16.04
C ASP A 76 -20.02 -6.32 16.72
N LEU A 77 -18.97 -7.05 16.37
CA LEU A 77 -18.60 -8.31 17.03
C LEU A 77 -18.23 -8.11 18.51
N LEU A 78 -17.47 -7.07 18.84
CA LEU A 78 -17.16 -6.75 20.23
C LEU A 78 -18.40 -6.35 21.03
N ARG A 79 -19.36 -5.64 20.41
CA ARG A 79 -20.64 -5.30 21.04
C ARG A 79 -21.46 -6.55 21.33
N GLN A 80 -21.49 -7.52 20.41
CA GLN A 80 -22.15 -8.80 20.64
C GLN A 80 -21.49 -9.59 21.78
N ALA A 81 -20.15 -9.64 21.81
CA ALA A 81 -19.42 -10.27 22.91
C ALA A 81 -19.66 -9.57 24.26
N GLN A 82 -19.77 -8.24 24.27
CA GLN A 82 -20.13 -7.47 25.47
C GLN A 82 -21.53 -7.83 25.97
N ALA A 83 -22.51 -7.96 25.07
CA ALA A 83 -23.87 -8.36 25.41
C ALA A 83 -23.94 -9.78 25.99
N GLN A 84 -22.99 -10.65 25.63
CA GLN A 84 -22.82 -11.98 26.19
C GLN A 84 -22.07 -11.99 27.53
N GLY A 85 -21.66 -10.82 28.05
CA GLY A 85 -21.00 -10.68 29.35
C GLY A 85 -19.47 -10.75 29.31
N PHE A 86 -18.84 -10.76 28.13
CA PHE A 86 -17.37 -10.79 28.03
C PHE A 86 -16.74 -9.40 28.23
N SER A 87 -15.56 -9.36 28.85
CA SER A 87 -14.76 -8.14 28.98
C SER A 87 -14.04 -7.81 27.67
N VAL A 88 -14.49 -6.76 26.99
CA VAL A 88 -13.98 -6.36 25.66
C VAL A 88 -13.24 -5.02 25.63
N GLU A 89 -13.11 -4.32 26.76
CA GLU A 89 -12.50 -2.97 26.79
C GLU A 89 -11.07 -2.95 26.26
N ILE A 90 -10.24 -3.93 26.63
CA ILE A 90 -8.86 -4.02 26.17
C ILE A 90 -8.80 -4.27 24.66
N LEU A 91 -9.68 -5.15 24.15
CA LEU A 91 -9.78 -5.46 22.73
C LEU A 91 -10.27 -4.24 21.92
N ARG A 92 -11.22 -3.49 22.47
CA ARG A 92 -11.72 -2.24 21.90
C ARG A 92 -10.62 -1.20 21.80
N ARG A 93 -9.88 -0.94 22.89
CA ARG A 93 -8.74 0.00 22.87
C ARG A 93 -7.69 -0.39 21.84
N LYS A 94 -7.39 -1.69 21.69
CA LYS A 94 -6.46 -2.16 20.65
C LYS A 94 -6.98 -1.91 19.24
N ALA A 95 -8.27 -2.12 19.01
CA ALA A 95 -8.87 -1.79 17.72
C ALA A 95 -8.87 -0.28 17.44
N ASP A 96 -9.04 0.56 18.46
CA ASP A 96 -8.97 2.03 18.33
C ASP A 96 -7.54 2.48 17.96
N VAL A 97 -6.51 1.85 18.52
CA VAL A 97 -5.10 2.06 18.11
C VAL A 97 -4.88 1.71 16.63
N ALA A 98 -5.60 0.75 16.08
CA ALA A 98 -5.48 0.46 14.65
C ALA A 98 -6.01 1.62 13.76
N LEU A 99 -6.97 2.42 14.25
CA LEU A 99 -7.46 3.59 13.52
C LEU A 99 -6.44 4.73 13.52
N THR A 100 -5.67 4.91 14.59
CA THR A 100 -4.61 5.94 14.62
C THR A 100 -3.46 5.59 13.69
N LEU A 101 -3.32 4.33 13.29
CA LEU A 101 -2.30 3.83 12.35
C LEU A 101 -2.80 3.75 10.89
N ASN A 102 -3.93 4.38 10.57
CA ASN A 102 -4.54 4.38 9.24
C ASN A 102 -3.84 5.37 8.27
N ASP A 103 -2.53 5.21 8.12
CA ASP A 103 -1.70 5.91 7.15
C ASP A 103 -1.05 4.91 6.19
N ALA A 104 -0.74 5.32 4.96
CA ALA A 104 -0.15 4.45 3.93
C ALA A 104 1.07 3.63 4.42
N ARG A 105 1.92 4.21 5.29
CA ARG A 105 3.13 3.54 5.81
C ARG A 105 2.83 2.50 6.90
N ASN A 106 1.79 2.73 7.72
CA ASN A 106 1.50 1.94 8.92
C ASN A 106 0.27 1.03 8.75
N ARG A 107 -0.44 1.13 7.63
CA ARG A 107 -1.67 0.38 7.34
C ARG A 107 -1.50 -1.13 7.50
N ALA A 108 -0.37 -1.69 7.09
CA ALA A 108 -0.09 -3.12 7.27
C ALA A 108 -0.09 -3.52 8.76
N ALA A 109 0.46 -2.68 9.64
CA ALA A 109 0.42 -2.90 11.08
C ALA A 109 -1.00 -2.76 11.63
N ALA A 110 -1.76 -1.75 11.17
CA ALA A 110 -3.16 -1.57 11.56
C ALA A 110 -4.02 -2.79 11.21
N VAL A 111 -3.85 -3.35 10.00
CA VAL A 111 -4.56 -4.57 9.58
C VAL A 111 -4.19 -5.76 10.46
N LYS A 112 -2.90 -5.95 10.79
CA LYS A 112 -2.45 -7.01 11.70
C LYS A 112 -3.11 -6.88 13.07
N ILE A 113 -3.15 -5.68 13.64
CA ILE A 113 -3.81 -5.43 14.93
C ILE A 113 -5.30 -5.80 14.85
N LEU A 114 -6.02 -5.38 13.79
CA LEU A 114 -7.42 -5.73 13.63
C LEU A 114 -7.65 -7.24 13.49
N VAL A 115 -6.78 -7.95 12.75
CA VAL A 115 -6.83 -9.42 12.64
C VAL A 115 -6.60 -10.07 14.00
N GLU A 116 -5.59 -9.62 14.75
CA GLU A 116 -5.30 -10.15 16.07
C GLU A 116 -6.46 -9.96 17.05
N VAL A 117 -7.11 -8.79 17.00
CA VAL A 117 -8.29 -8.52 17.82
C VAL A 117 -9.42 -9.45 17.41
N GLU A 118 -9.69 -9.59 16.11
CA GLU A 118 -10.74 -10.46 15.56
C GLU A 118 -10.60 -11.93 16.01
N MET A 119 -9.36 -12.44 16.04
CA MET A 119 -9.07 -13.79 16.50
C MET A 119 -9.20 -13.98 18.01
N LYS A 120 -9.09 -12.90 18.78
CA LYS A 120 -9.19 -12.90 20.26
C LYS A 120 -10.60 -12.61 20.76
N ILE A 121 -11.55 -12.28 19.88
CA ILE A 121 -12.94 -12.06 20.29
C ILE A 121 -13.49 -13.39 20.83
N PRO A 122 -13.93 -13.44 22.11
CA PRO A 122 -14.56 -14.63 22.65
C PRO A 122 -15.86 -14.90 21.89
N ARG A 123 -16.04 -16.15 21.45
CA ARG A 123 -17.25 -16.61 20.75
C ARG A 123 -18.00 -17.54 21.68
N PRO A 124 -19.35 -17.51 21.67
CA PRO A 124 -20.12 -18.50 22.40
C PRO A 124 -19.77 -19.87 21.82
N LYS A 125 -19.52 -20.86 22.70
CA LYS A 125 -19.31 -22.23 22.25
C LYS A 125 -20.58 -22.66 21.51
N VAL A 126 -20.46 -22.96 20.22
CA VAL A 126 -21.54 -23.59 19.47
C VAL A 126 -21.75 -24.94 20.14
N GLN A 127 -22.88 -25.09 20.83
CA GLN A 127 -23.31 -26.40 21.31
C GLN A 127 -23.69 -27.18 20.05
N TYR A 128 -22.82 -28.10 19.65
CA TYR A 128 -23.18 -29.09 18.64
C TYR A 128 -24.25 -29.97 19.27
N ILE A 129 -25.49 -29.77 18.84
CA ILE A 129 -26.56 -30.74 19.08
C ILE A 129 -26.28 -31.86 18.07
N PRO A 130 -25.86 -33.06 18.50
CA PRO A 130 -25.75 -34.18 17.57
C PRO A 130 -27.14 -34.43 16.96
N LEU A 131 -27.21 -34.35 15.63
CA LEU A 131 -28.45 -34.52 14.86
C LEU A 131 -28.97 -35.97 14.85
N TYR A 132 -28.24 -36.90 15.46
CA TYR A 132 -28.65 -38.27 15.69
C TYR A 132 -28.31 -38.63 17.14
N PRO A 133 -29.28 -38.62 18.06
CA PRO A 133 -29.14 -39.26 19.34
C PRO A 133 -29.31 -40.76 19.10
N ASP A 134 -28.21 -41.52 19.03
CA ASP A 134 -28.20 -42.99 19.10
C ASP A 134 -29.47 -43.65 18.51
N ASP A 135 -29.71 -43.47 17.21
CA ASP A 135 -30.69 -44.29 16.52
C ASP A 135 -30.09 -45.70 16.41
N GLU A 136 -30.60 -46.54 17.30
CA GLU A 136 -30.78 -47.99 17.23
C GLU A 136 -30.22 -48.67 15.97
N GLU A 137 -29.50 -49.78 16.20
CA GLU A 137 -29.04 -50.75 15.22
C GLU A 137 -29.93 -50.79 13.95
N GLU A 138 -29.48 -50.16 12.87
CA GLU A 138 -30.09 -50.32 11.55
C GLU A 138 -30.05 -51.82 11.19
N GLU A 139 -31.19 -52.51 11.34
CA GLU A 139 -31.46 -53.77 10.66
C GLU A 139 -31.22 -53.54 9.16
N ILE A 140 -30.07 -53.99 8.68
CA ILE A 140 -29.70 -53.96 7.26
C ILE A 140 -30.79 -54.75 6.52
N PRO A 141 -31.64 -54.11 5.68
CA PRO A 141 -32.56 -54.87 4.87
C PRO A 141 -31.75 -55.73 3.90
N PRO A 142 -32.14 -57.00 3.66
CA PRO A 142 -31.35 -57.90 2.85
C PRO A 142 -31.14 -57.34 1.43
N ASP A 143 -29.90 -57.51 0.98
CA ASP A 143 -29.34 -57.08 -0.29
C ASP A 143 -30.31 -57.29 -1.47
N ILE A 144 -30.73 -56.21 -2.13
CA ILE A 144 -31.55 -56.30 -3.34
C ILE A 144 -30.64 -56.82 -4.47
N PRO A 145 -30.92 -58.00 -5.06
CA PRO A 145 -30.05 -58.57 -6.07
C PRO A 145 -30.09 -57.71 -7.34
N GLY A 146 -28.97 -57.06 -7.67
CA GLY A 146 -28.79 -56.44 -9.00
C GLY A 146 -28.09 -55.08 -9.04
N ARG A 147 -27.75 -54.45 -7.91
CA ARG A 147 -27.12 -53.11 -7.95
C ARG A 147 -25.61 -53.18 -8.20
N ARG A 148 -25.22 -53.14 -9.48
CA ARG A 148 -23.80 -53.07 -9.90
C ARG A 148 -23.17 -51.75 -9.45
N VAL A 149 -22.38 -51.79 -8.39
CA VAL A 149 -21.50 -50.69 -7.97
C VAL A 149 -20.37 -50.54 -8.99
N ARG A 150 -20.42 -49.48 -9.81
CA ARG A 150 -19.31 -49.11 -10.68
C ARG A 150 -18.21 -48.47 -9.83
N LYS A 151 -17.11 -49.20 -9.61
CA LYS A 151 -15.88 -48.63 -9.04
C LYS A 151 -15.31 -47.58 -10.01
N ALA A 152 -15.13 -46.36 -9.53
CA ALA A 152 -14.37 -45.34 -10.24
C ALA A 152 -12.92 -45.84 -10.40
N ARG A 153 -12.45 -45.88 -11.64
CA ARG A 153 -11.06 -46.19 -11.99
C ARG A 153 -10.16 -45.02 -11.55
N ARG A 154 -9.03 -45.37 -10.94
CA ARG A 154 -7.90 -44.47 -10.66
C ARG A 154 -7.28 -43.97 -11.95
#